data_AF-A0A210VRB4-F1
#
_entry.id   AF-A0A210VRB4-F1
#
_cell.length_a   1.000
_cell.length_b   1.000
_cell.length_c   1.000
_cell.angle_alpha   90.00
_cell.angle_beta   90.00
_cell.angle_gamma   90.00
#
_symmetry.space_group_name_H-M   'P 1'
#
loop_
_entity.id
_entity.type
_entity.pdbx_description
1 polymer ?
#
loop_
_entity_poly.entity_id
_entity_poly.type
_entity_poly.pdbx_seq_one_letter_code
_entity_poly.pdbx_strand_id
1 'polypeptide(L)'
;MQATQFQGENSNPANVPNQLYAVIRFKRRIALPRFTMEAGELWGFVVYGKSEKRLEQIKSGERFDFAGAQVLAQDVEIIYEGQSGLEYSVALGYITDSRIIASLRNSERKHLR
;
A
#
# COMPACT_ATOMS: atom_id res chain seq x y z
N MET A 1 25.40 22.45 34.26
CA MET A 1 24.83 22.60 32.91
C MET A 1 24.07 21.31 32.60
N GLN A 2 22.74 21.35 32.63
CA GLN A 2 21.91 20.16 32.39
C GLN A 2 21.75 19.94 30.89
N ALA A 3 22.07 18.73 30.41
CA ALA A 3 21.83 18.33 29.03
C ALA A 3 20.37 17.92 28.87
N THR A 4 19.60 18.72 28.13
CA THR A 4 18.25 18.40 27.70
C THR A 4 18.30 17.17 26.79
N GLN A 5 17.76 16.06 27.27
CA GLN A 5 17.48 14.89 26.43
C GLN A 5 16.35 15.25 25.47
N PHE A 6 16.67 15.39 24.18
CA PHE A 6 15.66 15.34 23.13
C PHE A 6 15.09 13.93 23.12
N GLN A 7 13.87 13.79 23.64
CA GLN A 7 13.06 12.60 23.43
C GLN A 7 12.74 12.53 21.95
N GLY A 8 13.53 11.75 21.21
CA GLY A 8 13.15 11.30 19.87
C GLY A 8 11.83 10.56 20.01
N GLU A 9 10.80 11.07 19.35
CA GLU A 9 9.49 10.42 19.25
C GLU A 9 9.71 8.96 18.84
N ASN A 10 9.32 8.07 19.75
CA ASN A 10 9.41 6.64 19.60
C ASN A 10 8.32 6.23 18.60
N SER A 11 8.55 6.48 17.30
CA SER A 11 7.66 6.06 16.22
C SER A 11 7.83 4.56 16.00
N ASN A 12 7.37 3.76 16.97
CA ASN A 12 7.19 2.33 16.80
C ASN A 12 5.86 2.14 16.05
N PRO A 13 5.85 1.79 14.74
CA PRO A 13 4.62 1.65 13.97
C PRO A 13 3.77 0.46 14.43
N ALA A 14 4.28 -0.38 15.35
CA ALA A 14 3.64 -1.62 15.77
C ALA A 14 2.39 -1.46 16.67
N ASN A 15 1.97 -0.24 17.03
CA ASN A 15 0.96 -0.06 18.09
C ASN A 15 -0.14 0.98 17.80
N VAL A 16 -0.41 1.29 16.51
CA VAL A 16 -1.53 2.18 16.15
C VAL A 16 -2.70 1.34 15.62
N PRO A 17 -3.76 1.09 16.41
CA PRO A 17 -4.86 0.19 16.03
C PRO A 17 -5.76 0.66 14.87
N ASN A 18 -5.35 1.64 14.06
CA ASN A 18 -6.16 2.19 12.95
C ASN A 18 -5.31 2.61 11.74
N GLN A 19 -4.16 1.96 11.52
CA GLN A 19 -3.35 2.31 10.35
C GLN A 19 -4.00 1.85 9.06
N LEU A 20 -4.10 2.77 8.09
CA LEU A 20 -4.54 2.45 6.74
C LEU A 20 -3.37 1.93 5.91
N TYR A 21 -3.68 0.96 5.06
CA TYR A 21 -2.77 0.29 4.15
C TYR A 21 -3.31 0.42 2.73
N ALA A 22 -2.40 0.54 1.78
CA ALA A 22 -2.73 0.48 0.37
C ALA A 22 -1.85 -0.57 -0.32
N VAL A 23 -2.41 -1.24 -1.32
CA VAL A 23 -1.66 -2.12 -2.21
C VAL A 23 -1.86 -1.65 -3.64
N ILE A 24 -0.75 -1.48 -4.35
CA ILE A 24 -0.75 -1.19 -5.78
C ILE A 24 -0.24 -2.38 -6.57
N ARG A 25 -0.77 -2.54 -7.78
CA ARG A 25 -0.28 -3.48 -8.79
C ARG A 25 0.30 -2.72 -9.97
N PHE A 26 1.47 -3.12 -10.43
CA PHE A 26 2.09 -2.56 -11.63
C PHE A 26 1.44 -3.15 -12.88
N LYS A 27 0.92 -2.29 -13.77
CA LYS A 27 0.24 -2.73 -15.00
C LYS A 27 1.22 -3.09 -16.12
N ARG A 28 2.46 -2.62 -16.02
CA ARG A 28 3.53 -2.87 -16.99
C ARG A 28 4.89 -2.86 -16.32
N ARG A 29 5.90 -3.34 -17.04
CA ARG A 29 7.30 -3.28 -16.62
C ARG A 29 7.79 -1.82 -16.48
N ILE A 30 8.37 -1.48 -15.33
CA ILE A 30 8.95 -0.16 -15.04
C ILE A 30 10.39 -0.34 -14.54
N ALA A 31 11.34 0.22 -15.29
CA ALA A 31 12.74 0.28 -14.87
C ALA A 31 12.91 1.41 -13.84
N LEU A 32 13.42 1.08 -12.67
CA LEU A 32 13.74 2.02 -11.59
C LEU A 32 15.26 2.08 -11.42
N PRO A 33 15.80 3.07 -10.67
CA PRO A 33 17.24 3.28 -10.59
C PRO A 33 18.03 2.09 -10.03
N ARG A 34 17.40 1.23 -9.21
CA ARG A 34 18.08 0.12 -8.52
C ARG A 34 17.56 -1.28 -8.89
N PHE A 35 16.35 -1.36 -9.45
CA PHE A 35 15.69 -2.62 -9.79
C PHE A 35 14.62 -2.34 -10.83
N THR A 36 13.94 -3.38 -11.30
CA THR A 36 12.80 -3.26 -12.20
C THR A 36 11.58 -3.85 -11.52
N MET A 37 10.44 -3.18 -11.66
CA MET A 37 9.14 -3.79 -11.35
C MET A 37 8.59 -4.42 -12.63
N GLU A 38 8.24 -5.69 -12.59
CA GLU A 38 7.60 -6.40 -13.69
C GLU A 38 6.06 -6.21 -13.67
N ALA A 39 5.43 -6.48 -14.81
CA ALA A 39 3.96 -6.40 -14.90
C ALA A 39 3.30 -7.43 -13.97
N GLY A 40 2.31 -6.98 -13.20
CA GLY A 40 1.60 -7.79 -12.22
C GLY A 40 2.22 -7.78 -10.82
N GLU A 41 3.43 -7.24 -10.65
CA GLU A 41 4.04 -7.15 -9.32
C GLU A 41 3.26 -6.23 -8.38
N LEU A 42 3.34 -6.55 -7.09
CA LEU A 42 2.55 -5.94 -6.04
C LEU A 42 3.46 -5.15 -5.11
N TRP A 43 2.95 -4.01 -4.63
CA TRP A 43 3.63 -3.23 -3.61
C TRP A 43 2.64 -2.72 -2.57
N GLY A 44 2.80 -3.18 -1.33
CA GLY A 44 2.03 -2.70 -0.18
C GLY A 44 2.77 -1.62 0.58
N PHE A 45 2.03 -0.64 1.09
CA PHE A 45 2.58 0.38 1.96
C PHE A 45 1.55 0.88 2.97
N VAL A 46 2.07 1.35 4.09
CA VAL A 46 1.30 2.04 5.11
C VAL A 46 0.99 3.46 4.63
N VAL A 47 -0.28 3.86 4.71
CA VAL A 47 -0.77 5.20 4.35
C VAL A 47 -0.53 6.13 5.53
N TYR A 48 0.69 6.67 5.60
CA TYR A 48 1.09 7.64 6.62
C TYR A 48 2.15 8.60 6.08
N GLY A 49 2.06 9.88 6.46
CA GLY A 49 3.01 10.91 6.08
C GLY A 49 3.19 11.02 4.57
N LYS A 50 4.43 10.85 4.07
CA LYS A 50 4.72 10.96 2.62
C LYS A 50 3.96 9.94 1.76
N SER A 51 3.60 8.79 2.31
CA SER A 51 2.86 7.76 1.59
C SER A 51 1.37 8.10 1.39
N GLU A 52 0.80 8.96 2.23
CA GLU A 52 -0.56 9.48 2.06
C GLU A 52 -0.65 10.34 0.80
N LYS A 53 0.26 11.31 0.65
CA LYS A 53 0.39 12.10 -0.57
C LYS A 53 0.63 11.24 -1.81
N ARG A 54 1.42 10.16 -1.70
CA ARG A 54 1.62 9.21 -2.80
C ARG A 54 0.29 8.59 -3.24
N LEU A 55 -0.53 8.15 -2.28
CA LEU A 55 -1.82 7.54 -2.59
C LEU A 55 -2.76 8.54 -3.29
N GLU A 56 -2.80 9.79 -2.82
CA GLU A 56 -3.57 10.86 -3.45
C GLU A 56 -3.12 11.12 -4.89
N GLN A 57 -1.80 11.20 -5.13
CA GLN A 57 -1.24 11.38 -6.47
C GLN A 57 -1.60 10.24 -7.43
N ILE A 58 -1.60 9.00 -6.92
CA ILE A 58 -2.02 7.85 -7.73
C ILE A 58 -3.51 7.95 -8.07
N LYS A 59 -4.36 8.34 -7.11
CA LYS A 59 -5.80 8.54 -7.32
C LYS A 59 -6.10 9.69 -8.28
N SER A 60 -5.32 10.77 -8.24
CA SER A 60 -5.51 11.94 -9.13
C SER A 60 -4.91 11.76 -10.53
N GLY A 61 -4.22 10.65 -10.80
CA GLY A 61 -3.59 10.39 -12.09
C GLY A 61 -2.24 11.10 -12.28
N GLU A 62 -1.65 11.62 -11.22
CA GLU A 62 -0.40 12.37 -11.23
C GLU A 62 0.85 11.48 -11.23
N ARG A 63 2.02 12.12 -11.32
CA ARG A 63 3.30 11.47 -11.04
C ARG A 63 3.52 11.35 -9.54
N PHE A 64 4.17 10.27 -9.12
CA PHE A 64 4.51 10.03 -7.73
C PHE A 64 5.93 9.51 -7.56
N ASP A 65 6.52 9.76 -6.39
CA ASP A 65 7.84 9.26 -6.03
C ASP A 65 7.78 7.79 -5.58
N PHE A 66 8.58 6.95 -6.24
CA PHE A 66 8.74 5.54 -5.92
C PHE A 66 10.17 5.08 -6.19
N ALA A 67 10.80 4.48 -5.17
CA ALA A 67 12.16 3.91 -5.25
C ALA A 67 13.22 4.86 -5.85
N GLY A 68 13.08 6.18 -5.61
CA GLY A 68 14.00 7.19 -6.12
C GLY A 68 13.75 7.62 -7.57
N ALA A 69 12.59 7.30 -8.15
CA ALA A 69 12.16 7.75 -9.47
C ALA A 69 10.73 8.30 -9.46
N GLN A 70 10.39 9.03 -10.52
CA GLN A 70 9.03 9.52 -10.76
C GLN A 70 8.27 8.53 -11.65
N VAL A 71 7.23 7.90 -11.08
CA VAL A 71 6.36 6.92 -11.75
C VAL A 71 5.04 7.58 -12.14
N LEU A 72 4.44 7.16 -13.26
CA LEU A 72 3.11 7.63 -13.67
C LEU A 72 2.02 6.84 -12.94
N ALA A 73 1.00 7.51 -12.40
CA ALA A 73 -0.17 6.83 -11.82
C ALA A 73 -0.83 5.84 -12.78
N GLN A 74 -0.87 6.15 -14.08
CA GLN A 74 -1.48 5.26 -15.08
C GLN A 74 -0.81 3.88 -15.16
N ASP A 75 0.46 3.77 -14.75
CA ASP A 75 1.24 2.52 -14.80
C ASP A 75 0.93 1.58 -13.64
N VAL A 76 0.15 2.03 -12.67
CA VAL A 76 -0.27 1.25 -11.51
C VAL A 76 -1.78 1.29 -11.34
N GLU A 77 -2.32 0.38 -10.55
CA GLU A 77 -3.68 0.44 -10.04
C GLU A 77 -3.65 0.17 -8.54
N ILE A 78 -4.52 0.86 -7.81
CA ILE A 78 -4.76 0.57 -6.40
C ILE A 78 -5.74 -0.61 -6.36
N ILE A 79 -5.30 -1.74 -5.80
CA ILE A 79 -6.12 -2.95 -5.68
C ILE A 79 -6.66 -3.15 -4.27
N TYR A 80 -6.16 -2.38 -3.30
CA TYR A 80 -6.62 -2.40 -1.92
C TYR A 80 -6.35 -1.06 -1.25
N GLU A 81 -7.31 -0.61 -0.44
CA GLU A 81 -7.17 0.48 0.51
C GLU A 81 -8.06 0.15 1.71
N GLY A 82 -7.46 0.04 2.89
CA GLY A 82 -8.19 -0.38 4.08
C GLY A 82 -7.28 -0.64 5.27
N GLN A 83 -7.81 -1.28 6.31
CA GLN A 83 -7.05 -1.65 7.51
C GLN A 83 -6.14 -2.86 7.24
N SER A 84 -5.28 -3.19 8.21
CA SER A 84 -4.62 -4.50 8.16
C SER A 84 -5.66 -5.61 8.31
N GLY A 85 -5.38 -6.78 7.75
CA GLY A 85 -6.32 -7.89 7.84
C GLY A 85 -6.13 -8.92 6.75
N LEU A 86 -7.17 -9.75 6.61
CA LEU A 86 -7.19 -10.85 5.66
C LEU A 86 -7.23 -10.34 4.22
N GLU A 87 -8.05 -9.32 3.96
CA GLU A 87 -8.18 -8.67 2.66
C GLU A 87 -6.86 -8.04 2.21
N TYR A 88 -6.16 -7.37 3.13
CA TYR A 88 -4.81 -6.84 2.88
C TYR A 88 -3.80 -7.95 2.53
N SER A 89 -3.83 -9.05 3.26
CA SER A 89 -2.92 -10.19 3.06
C SER A 89 -3.20 -10.90 1.72
N VAL A 90 -4.46 -10.98 1.32
CA VAL A 90 -4.87 -11.46 0.00
C VAL A 90 -4.43 -10.49 -1.09
N ALA A 91 -4.63 -9.18 -0.91
CA ALA A 91 -4.23 -8.17 -1.87
C ALA A 91 -2.72 -8.14 -2.11
N LEU A 92 -1.90 -8.42 -1.08
CA LEU A 92 -0.45 -8.57 -1.18
C LEU A 92 0.00 -9.89 -1.83
N GLY A 93 -0.91 -10.84 -2.07
CA GLY A 93 -0.57 -12.15 -2.62
C GLY A 93 0.03 -13.13 -1.60
N TYR A 94 0.01 -12.81 -0.30
CA TYR A 94 0.46 -13.74 0.75
C TYR A 94 -0.51 -14.92 0.92
N ILE A 95 -1.78 -14.71 0.59
CA ILE A 95 -2.81 -15.74 0.63
C ILE A 95 -3.37 -15.91 -0.78
N THR A 96 -3.14 -17.09 -1.35
CA THR A 96 -3.55 -17.46 -2.72
C THR A 96 -4.63 -18.55 -2.75
N ASP A 97 -5.11 -19.03 -1.60
CA ASP A 97 -6.18 -20.04 -1.53
C ASP A 97 -7.47 -19.47 -2.11
N SER A 98 -7.92 -20.06 -3.22
CA SER A 98 -9.09 -19.62 -3.98
C SER A 98 -10.40 -19.68 -3.17
N ARG A 99 -10.50 -20.55 -2.17
CA ARG A 99 -11.67 -20.66 -1.30
C ARG A 99 -11.76 -19.47 -0.36
N ILE A 100 -10.63 -19.03 0.20
CA ILE A 100 -10.56 -17.84 1.05
C ILE A 100 -10.93 -16.60 0.23
N ILE A 101 -10.33 -16.46 -0.96
CA ILE A 101 -10.61 -15.34 -1.87
C ILE A 101 -12.09 -15.30 -2.29
N ALA A 102 -12.68 -16.45 -2.62
CA ALA A 102 -14.10 -16.52 -2.98
C ALA A 102 -15.02 -16.17 -1.80
N SER A 103 -14.66 -16.59 -0.58
CA SER A 103 -15.41 -16.27 0.64
C SER A 103 -15.48 -14.75 0.87
N LEU A 104 -14.34 -14.06 0.76
CA LEU A 104 -14.25 -12.60 0.91
C LEU A 104 -15.12 -11.85 -0.10
N ARG A 105 -15.07 -12.25 -1.38
CA ARG A 105 -15.92 -11.63 -2.42
C ARG A 105 -17.41 -11.82 -2.15
N ASN A 106 -17.78 -12.93 -1.53
CA ASN A 106 -19.18 -13.22 -1.20
C ASN A 106 -19.66 -12.44 0.03
N SER A 107 -18.79 -12.18 1.03
CA SER A 107 -19.15 -11.35 2.18
C SER A 107 -19.39 -9.89 1.77
N GLU A 108 -18.54 -9.32 0.91
CA GLU A 108 -18.72 -7.96 0.39
C GLU A 108 -20.09 -7.77 -0.28
N ARG A 109 -20.51 -8.73 -1.11
CA ARG A 109 -21.82 -8.70 -1.80
C ARG A 109 -23.02 -8.74 -0.87
N LYS A 110 -22.89 -9.35 0.32
CA LYS A 110 -23.98 -9.44 1.30
C LYS A 110 -24.20 -8.13 2.06
N HIS A 111 -23.17 -7.31 2.21
CA HIS A 111 -23.26 -6.01 2.89
C HIS A 111 -23.79 -4.87 2.01
N LEU A 112 -24.00 -5.12 0.72
CA LEU A 112 -24.53 -4.17 -0.27
C LEU A 112 -26.04 -4.34 -0.54
N ARG A 113 -26.75 -5.10 0.29
CA ARG A 113 -28.21 -5.32 0.23
C ARG A 113 -28.86 -4.87 1.53
#